data_AF-A0A1T4VM73-F1
#
_entry.id   AF-A0A1T4VM73-F1
#
_cell.length_a   1.000
_cell.length_b   1.000
_cell.length_c   1.000
_cell.angle_alpha   90.00
_cell.angle_beta   90.00
_cell.angle_gamma   90.00
#
_symmetry.space_group_name_H-M   'P 1'
#
loop_
_entity.id
_entity.type
_entity.pdbx_description
1 polymer ?
#
loop_
_entity_poly.entity_id
_entity_poly.type
_entity_poly.pdbx_seq_one_letter_code
_entity_poly.pdbx_strand_id
1 'polypeptide(L)'
;MNIIDVLDTAVNINGHILEFSMSYGEIKELLGEARIVTDGDAEALHTTYYYDGLGIEFEGSVTYLSKLKRKKAYKDNEHNIVGLTLYVTGNNIYEHKDGKCEKKYVGNLTVLGKKIERENTWKSVLGFGCQPLLDDKSKTKRYIQIMTSIVTEEEGVFYDGDILLRDVIISFEPERPKSNVNYNIEILKEECLVFDTFNFKLAVINELMYNQELLKPYFDIYDYMAFKKAHWNLETDKNVRAAVNH
;
A
#
# COMPACT_ATOMS: atom_id res chain seq x y z
N MET A 1 -24.15 12.17 5.44
CA MET A 1 -23.32 12.02 4.23
C MET A 1 -21.90 11.79 4.71
N ASN A 2 -21.22 10.76 4.23
CA ASN A 2 -19.86 10.45 4.71
C ASN A 2 -18.87 11.48 4.13
N ILE A 3 -17.86 11.84 4.91
CA ILE A 3 -16.78 12.72 4.50
C ILE A 3 -15.47 11.97 4.73
N ILE A 4 -14.73 11.71 3.65
CA ILE A 4 -13.42 11.09 3.70
C ILE A 4 -12.38 12.06 3.15
N ASP A 5 -11.30 12.26 3.88
CA ASP A 5 -10.12 12.98 3.40
C ASP A 5 -8.88 12.08 3.53
N VAL A 6 -8.16 11.89 2.43
CA VAL A 6 -6.91 11.15 2.39
C VAL A 6 -5.77 12.09 2.76
N LEU A 7 -5.01 11.74 3.80
CA LEU A 7 -3.86 12.49 4.32
C LEU A 7 -2.54 11.88 3.81
N ASP A 8 -1.40 12.28 4.40
CA ASP A 8 -0.09 11.69 4.04
C ASP A 8 -0.06 10.17 4.33
N THR A 9 -0.36 9.80 5.58
CA THR A 9 -0.24 8.44 6.11
C THR A 9 -1.53 7.94 6.76
N ALA A 10 -2.62 8.70 6.63
CA ALA A 10 -3.86 8.44 7.33
C ALA A 10 -5.08 8.76 6.47
N VAL A 11 -6.25 8.31 6.91
CA VAL A 11 -7.54 8.78 6.38
C VAL A 11 -8.32 9.43 7.51
N ASN A 12 -8.94 10.57 7.22
CA ASN A 12 -9.92 11.17 8.08
C ASN A 12 -11.31 10.68 7.63
N ILE A 13 -12.03 9.99 8.51
CA ILE A 13 -13.40 9.53 8.28
C ILE A 13 -14.31 10.29 9.24
N ASN A 14 -15.15 11.17 8.70
CA ASN A 14 -16.13 11.94 9.46
C ASN A 14 -15.55 12.74 10.65
N GLY A 15 -14.30 13.22 10.52
CA GLY A 15 -13.60 13.98 11.57
C GLY A 15 -12.63 13.15 12.42
N HIS A 16 -12.61 11.82 12.26
CA HIS A 16 -11.74 10.92 13.00
C HIS A 16 -10.59 10.42 12.13
N ILE A 17 -9.36 10.54 12.62
CA ILE A 17 -8.17 10.15 11.88
C ILE A 17 -7.81 8.70 12.23
N LEU A 18 -7.67 7.87 11.19
CA LEU A 18 -7.11 6.51 11.27
C LEU A 18 -5.79 6.48 10.50
N GLU A 19 -4.70 6.16 11.20
CA GLU A 19 -3.36 6.09 10.61
C GLU A 19 -3.06 4.70 10.06
N PHE A 20 -2.54 4.63 8.83
CA PHE A 20 -2.06 3.39 8.26
C PHE A 20 -0.72 2.94 8.87
N SER A 21 -0.43 1.63 8.90
CA SER A 21 -1.41 0.55 8.76
C SER A 21 -2.36 0.52 9.97
N MET A 22 -3.61 0.14 9.74
CA MET A 22 -4.66 0.12 10.77
C MET A 22 -4.84 -1.30 11.33
N SER A 23 -5.38 -1.39 12.53
CA SER A 23 -5.94 -2.61 13.10
C SER A 23 -7.47 -2.63 12.96
N TYR A 24 -8.07 -3.83 12.98
CA TYR A 24 -9.53 -3.93 13.04
C TYR A 24 -10.09 -3.32 14.34
N GLY A 25 -9.33 -3.36 15.44
CA GLY A 25 -9.73 -2.75 16.72
C GLY A 25 -10.01 -1.26 16.59
N GLU A 26 -9.11 -0.50 15.96
CA GLU A 26 -9.27 0.93 15.73
C GLU A 26 -10.48 1.24 14.83
N ILE A 27 -10.65 0.47 13.75
CA ILE A 27 -11.77 0.67 12.81
C ILE A 27 -13.10 0.33 13.50
N LYS A 28 -13.13 -0.74 14.29
CA LYS A 28 -14.30 -1.19 15.04
C LYS A 28 -14.74 -0.18 16.09
N GLU A 29 -13.81 0.45 16.79
CA GLU A 29 -14.12 1.52 17.75
C GLU A 29 -14.83 2.70 17.06
N LEU A 30 -14.43 3.02 15.83
CA LEU A 30 -14.99 4.14 15.07
C LEU A 30 -16.32 3.80 14.37
N LEU A 31 -16.40 2.65 13.70
CA LEU A 31 -17.47 2.31 12.76
C LEU A 31 -18.38 1.18 13.25
N GLY A 32 -18.06 0.54 14.37
CA GLY A 32 -18.75 -0.63 14.90
C GLY A 32 -18.30 -1.94 14.24
N GLU A 33 -19.13 -2.98 14.38
CA GLU A 33 -18.82 -4.31 13.84
C GLU A 33 -18.93 -4.32 12.31
N ALA A 34 -17.91 -4.90 11.67
CA ALA A 34 -17.94 -5.21 10.25
C ALA A 34 -18.55 -6.60 10.00
N ARG A 35 -19.07 -6.81 8.79
CA ARG A 35 -19.20 -8.16 8.24
C ARG A 35 -17.81 -8.60 7.75
N ILE A 36 -17.28 -9.68 8.32
CA ILE A 36 -15.92 -10.15 8.04
C ILE A 36 -15.98 -11.31 7.06
N VAL A 37 -15.17 -11.23 6.00
CA VAL A 37 -14.97 -12.32 5.04
C VAL A 37 -13.48 -12.61 4.97
N THR A 38 -13.12 -13.88 5.04
CA THR A 38 -11.73 -14.35 4.98
C THR A 38 -11.56 -15.30 3.81
N ASP A 39 -10.55 -15.05 2.99
CA ASP A 39 -10.22 -15.85 1.81
C ASP A 39 -8.72 -16.22 1.84
N GLY A 40 -8.37 -17.37 1.27
CA GLY A 40 -6.99 -17.88 1.25
C GLY A 40 -6.69 -18.89 2.37
N ASP A 41 -5.42 -19.35 2.42
CA ASP A 41 -4.93 -20.24 3.47
C ASP A 41 -4.29 -19.45 4.63
N ALA A 42 -3.74 -20.14 5.63
CA ALA A 42 -3.17 -19.48 6.82
C ALA A 42 -1.96 -18.57 6.52
N GLU A 43 -1.21 -18.83 5.44
CA GLU A 43 -0.03 -18.06 5.07
C GLU A 43 -0.34 -16.91 4.11
N ALA A 44 -1.45 -17.03 3.37
CA ALA A 44 -1.96 -16.03 2.43
C ALA A 44 -3.36 -15.52 2.82
N LEU A 45 -3.68 -15.46 4.11
CA LEU A 45 -5.02 -15.09 4.57
C LEU A 45 -5.30 -13.63 4.25
N HIS A 46 -6.30 -13.39 3.40
CA HIS A 46 -6.89 -12.08 3.16
C HIS A 46 -8.15 -11.94 4.01
N THR A 47 -8.27 -10.83 4.72
CA THR A 47 -9.46 -10.49 5.49
C THR A 47 -10.04 -9.19 4.99
N THR A 48 -11.30 -9.23 4.58
CA THR A 48 -12.06 -8.06 4.15
C THR A 48 -13.13 -7.75 5.19
N TYR A 49 -13.16 -6.48 5.62
CA TYR A 49 -14.08 -5.96 6.63
C TYR A 49 -15.10 -5.04 5.95
N TYR A 50 -16.32 -5.53 5.73
CA TYR A 50 -17.38 -4.80 5.06
C TYR A 50 -18.23 -4.00 6.05
N TYR A 51 -18.34 -2.71 5.81
CA TYR A 51 -19.33 -1.81 6.42
C TYR A 51 -20.46 -1.59 5.43
N ASP A 52 -21.31 -2.61 5.30
CA ASP A 52 -22.35 -2.70 4.27
C ASP A 52 -23.27 -1.48 4.21
N GLY A 53 -23.65 -0.95 5.37
CA GLY A 53 -24.50 0.23 5.47
C GLY A 53 -23.84 1.53 5.00
N LEU A 54 -22.50 1.58 4.97
CA LEU A 54 -21.70 2.74 4.58
C LEU A 54 -21.17 2.65 3.15
N GLY A 55 -21.18 1.46 2.54
CA GLY A 55 -20.55 1.23 1.24
C GLY A 55 -19.02 1.27 1.28
N ILE A 56 -18.44 0.88 2.41
CA ILE A 56 -16.99 0.94 2.66
C ILE A 56 -16.49 -0.47 3.01
N GLU A 57 -15.37 -0.88 2.43
CA GLU A 57 -14.62 -2.04 2.92
C GLU A 57 -13.20 -1.64 3.31
N PHE A 58 -12.61 -2.42 4.21
CA PHE A 58 -11.19 -2.38 4.53
C PHE A 58 -10.56 -3.74 4.24
N GLU A 59 -9.31 -3.73 3.79
CA GLU A 59 -8.58 -4.95 3.45
C GLU A 59 -7.28 -5.06 4.23
N GLY A 60 -7.10 -6.20 4.89
CA GLY A 60 -5.87 -6.60 5.56
C GLY A 60 -5.44 -8.01 5.19
N SER A 61 -4.14 -8.27 5.32
CA SER A 61 -3.57 -9.60 5.11
C SER A 61 -2.28 -9.77 5.89
N VAL A 62 -2.04 -10.98 6.38
CA VAL A 62 -0.75 -11.36 6.99
C VAL A 62 0.42 -11.20 6.01
N THR A 63 0.15 -11.33 4.70
CA THR A 63 1.15 -11.14 3.63
C THR A 63 1.70 -9.70 3.60
N TYR A 64 0.90 -8.72 4.03
CA TYR A 64 1.31 -7.32 4.06
C TYR A 64 2.32 -7.02 5.17
N LEU A 65 2.40 -7.83 6.23
CA LEU A 65 3.32 -7.61 7.35
C LEU A 65 4.78 -7.59 6.88
N SER A 66 5.16 -8.51 5.98
CA SER A 66 6.51 -8.55 5.40
C SER A 66 6.82 -7.27 4.62
N LYS A 67 5.87 -6.80 3.79
CA LYS A 67 6.00 -5.51 3.07
C LYS A 67 6.16 -4.35 4.05
N LEU A 68 5.35 -4.30 5.11
CA LEU A 68 5.43 -3.24 6.12
C LEU A 68 6.77 -3.24 6.87
N LYS A 69 7.30 -4.41 7.25
CA LYS A 69 8.62 -4.54 7.90
C LYS A 69 9.74 -4.02 6.99
N ARG A 70 9.74 -4.44 5.73
CA ARG A 70 10.68 -3.94 4.71
C ARG A 70 10.66 -2.42 4.56
N LYS A 71 9.49 -1.82 4.72
CA LYS A 71 9.26 -0.38 4.61
C LYS A 71 9.45 0.38 5.93
N LYS A 72 9.77 -0.29 7.04
CA LYS A 72 9.77 0.27 8.40
C LYS A 72 8.44 0.97 8.76
N ALA A 73 7.33 0.44 8.25
CA ALA A 73 5.98 0.89 8.54
C ALA A 73 5.20 -0.15 9.38
N TYR A 74 5.86 -1.25 9.79
CA TYR A 74 5.30 -2.26 10.67
C TYR A 74 5.14 -1.72 12.08
N LYS A 75 3.94 -1.88 12.66
CA LYS A 75 3.64 -1.53 14.06
C LYS A 75 3.62 -2.80 14.90
N ASP A 76 2.72 -3.73 14.56
CA ASP A 76 2.58 -5.06 15.14
C ASP A 76 1.79 -5.97 14.16
N ASN A 77 1.41 -7.17 14.62
CA ASN A 77 0.68 -8.15 13.80
C ASN A 77 -0.79 -7.79 13.54
N GLU A 78 -1.40 -6.95 14.36
CA GLU A 78 -2.80 -6.54 14.21
C GLU A 78 -2.95 -5.40 13.20
N HIS A 79 -1.91 -4.57 13.04
CA HIS A 79 -1.89 -3.46 12.09
C HIS A 79 -1.52 -3.91 10.67
N ASN A 80 -2.34 -4.78 10.09
CA ASN A 80 -2.15 -5.35 8.77
C ASN A 80 -3.15 -4.84 7.72
N ILE A 81 -4.03 -3.91 8.08
CA ILE A 81 -4.99 -3.29 7.16
C ILE A 81 -4.29 -2.12 6.46
N VAL A 82 -4.19 -2.24 5.14
CA VAL A 82 -3.44 -1.32 4.27
C VAL A 82 -4.28 -0.80 3.11
N GLY A 83 -5.53 -1.23 3.00
CA GLY A 83 -6.44 -0.87 1.92
C GLY A 83 -7.84 -0.52 2.41
N LEU A 84 -8.51 0.34 1.65
CA LEU A 84 -9.88 0.78 1.84
C LEU A 84 -10.52 0.94 0.45
N THR A 85 -11.74 0.44 0.26
CA THR A 85 -12.50 0.65 -0.99
C THR A 85 -13.84 1.34 -0.70
N LEU A 86 -14.20 2.31 -1.54
CA LEU A 86 -15.49 3.01 -1.53
C LEU A 86 -16.35 2.52 -2.70
N TYR A 87 -17.45 1.82 -2.40
CA TYR A 87 -18.38 1.28 -3.39
C TYR A 87 -19.46 2.30 -3.76
N VAL A 88 -19.14 3.26 -4.61
CA VAL A 88 -20.06 4.32 -5.07
C VAL A 88 -21.06 3.82 -6.10
N THR A 89 -20.63 3.01 -7.05
CA THR A 89 -21.51 2.51 -8.12
C THR A 89 -22.34 1.32 -7.62
N GLY A 90 -21.81 0.59 -6.63
CA GLY A 90 -22.36 -0.67 -6.13
C GLY A 90 -22.02 -1.86 -7.02
N ASN A 91 -21.11 -1.70 -7.98
CA ASN A 91 -20.60 -2.79 -8.80
C ASN A 91 -19.51 -3.55 -8.06
N ASN A 92 -19.24 -4.78 -8.51
CA ASN A 92 -18.07 -5.49 -8.04
C ASN A 92 -16.84 -4.91 -8.73
N ILE A 93 -15.81 -4.60 -7.94
CA ILE A 93 -14.57 -4.00 -8.43
C ILE A 93 -13.53 -5.09 -8.72
N TYR A 94 -13.60 -6.20 -7.98
CA TYR A 94 -12.67 -7.30 -8.12
C TYR A 94 -13.38 -8.51 -8.72
N GLU A 95 -12.96 -8.94 -9.91
CA GLU A 95 -13.54 -10.11 -10.59
C GLU A 95 -13.38 -11.42 -9.80
N HIS A 96 -12.40 -11.47 -8.90
CA HIS A 96 -12.04 -12.66 -8.12
C HIS A 96 -12.55 -12.63 -6.67
N LYS A 97 -13.23 -11.56 -6.22
CA LYS A 97 -13.84 -11.50 -4.89
C LYS A 97 -15.35 -11.61 -5.02
N ASP A 98 -15.94 -12.60 -4.36
CA ASP A 98 -17.41 -12.78 -4.28
C ASP A 98 -18.03 -11.89 -3.18
N GLY A 99 -17.59 -10.64 -3.07
CA GLY A 99 -18.02 -9.73 -2.01
C GLY A 99 -17.98 -8.27 -2.43
N LYS A 100 -19.06 -7.56 -2.11
CA LYS A 100 -19.18 -6.10 -2.16
C LYS A 100 -20.05 -5.65 -0.99
N CYS A 101 -20.09 -4.34 -0.73
CA CYS A 101 -21.05 -3.79 0.22
C CYS A 101 -22.50 -3.89 -0.28
N GLU A 102 -23.45 -4.09 0.64
CA GLU A 102 -24.88 -4.11 0.31
C GLU A 102 -25.40 -2.75 -0.16
N LYS A 103 -24.93 -1.66 0.45
CA LYS A 103 -25.29 -0.29 0.05
C LYS A 103 -24.14 0.41 -0.65
N LYS A 104 -24.51 1.43 -1.42
CA LYS A 104 -23.57 2.34 -2.07
C LYS A 104 -23.01 3.32 -1.07
N TYR A 105 -21.74 3.66 -1.23
CA TYR A 105 -21.15 4.81 -0.59
C TYR A 105 -21.82 6.09 -1.10
N VAL A 106 -22.22 6.94 -0.16
CA VAL A 106 -22.77 8.27 -0.44
C VAL A 106 -22.02 9.29 0.42
N GLY A 107 -21.12 10.02 -0.23
CA GLY A 107 -20.22 10.92 0.45
C GLY A 107 -19.29 11.68 -0.48
N ASN A 108 -18.46 12.51 0.14
CA ASN A 108 -17.38 13.22 -0.51
C ASN A 108 -16.05 12.51 -0.22
N LEU A 109 -15.14 12.55 -1.18
CA LEU A 109 -13.75 12.17 -1.04
C LEU A 109 -12.85 13.33 -1.44
N THR A 110 -11.92 13.71 -0.56
CA THR A 110 -10.81 14.61 -0.87
C THR A 110 -9.46 13.96 -0.61
N VAL A 111 -8.41 14.54 -1.18
CA VAL A 111 -7.01 14.21 -0.90
C VAL A 111 -6.32 15.51 -0.49
N LEU A 112 -5.79 15.55 0.74
CA LEU A 112 -5.23 16.74 1.37
C LEU A 112 -6.20 17.94 1.33
N GLY A 113 -7.48 17.68 1.60
CA GLY A 113 -8.55 18.68 1.61
C GLY A 113 -8.97 19.20 0.23
N LYS A 114 -8.50 18.59 -0.86
CA LYS A 114 -8.84 18.98 -2.24
C LYS A 114 -9.55 17.85 -2.98
N LYS A 115 -10.49 18.21 -3.86
CA LYS A 115 -11.08 17.23 -4.80
C LYS A 115 -10.01 16.70 -5.75
N ILE A 116 -10.19 15.47 -6.19
CA ILE A 116 -9.31 14.87 -7.18
C ILE A 116 -9.66 15.46 -8.54
N GLU A 117 -8.70 16.19 -9.12
CA GLU A 117 -8.82 16.82 -10.43
C GLU A 117 -8.17 15.95 -11.50
N ARG A 118 -8.79 15.88 -12.68
CA ARG A 118 -8.39 14.95 -13.75
C ARG A 118 -6.97 15.23 -14.24
N GLU A 119 -6.59 16.50 -14.36
CA GLU A 119 -5.27 16.98 -14.73
C GLU A 119 -4.16 16.55 -13.76
N ASN A 120 -4.53 16.26 -12.51
CA ASN A 120 -3.62 15.84 -11.44
C ASN A 120 -3.62 14.31 -11.25
N THR A 121 -4.22 13.56 -12.18
CA THR A 121 -4.23 12.10 -12.20
C THR A 121 -3.41 11.52 -13.34
N TRP A 122 -2.93 10.29 -13.18
CA TRP A 122 -2.37 9.49 -14.28
C TRP A 122 -3.27 8.29 -14.58
N LYS A 123 -3.24 7.82 -15.82
CA LYS A 123 -3.97 6.62 -16.22
C LYS A 123 -3.33 5.38 -15.59
N SER A 124 -4.13 4.56 -14.92
CA SER A 124 -3.77 3.27 -14.34
C SER A 124 -4.56 2.15 -15.02
N VAL A 125 -4.24 0.90 -14.69
CA VAL A 125 -4.93 -0.27 -15.25
C VAL A 125 -6.43 -0.26 -14.95
N LEU A 126 -6.82 0.21 -13.75
CA LEU A 126 -8.21 0.22 -13.29
C LEU A 126 -8.91 1.58 -13.49
N GLY A 127 -8.20 2.59 -13.99
CA GLY A 127 -8.75 3.94 -14.21
C GLY A 127 -7.72 5.04 -14.01
N PHE A 128 -7.85 5.80 -12.92
CA PHE A 128 -7.05 7.02 -12.69
C PHE A 128 -6.44 7.04 -11.30
N GLY A 129 -5.12 7.16 -11.21
CA GLY A 129 -4.38 7.26 -9.96
C GLY A 129 -4.12 8.72 -9.55
N CYS A 130 -4.15 8.98 -8.24
CA CYS A 130 -3.86 10.24 -7.59
C CYS A 130 -2.94 9.99 -6.39
N GLN A 131 -1.79 10.69 -6.36
CA GLN A 131 -0.84 10.69 -5.26
C GLN A 131 -0.10 12.03 -5.29
N PRO A 132 -0.62 13.07 -4.60
CA PRO A 132 -0.01 14.40 -4.62
C PRO A 132 1.37 14.45 -3.96
N LEU A 133 2.15 15.46 -4.33
CA LEU A 133 3.36 15.84 -3.61
C LEU A 133 3.00 16.63 -2.35
N LEU A 134 3.71 16.39 -1.25
CA LEU A 134 3.54 17.14 0.00
C LEU A 134 3.94 18.61 -0.14
N ASP A 135 5.01 18.86 -0.90
CA ASP A 135 5.50 20.19 -1.21
C ASP A 135 6.14 20.20 -2.61
N ASP A 136 5.41 20.75 -3.58
CA ASP A 136 5.88 20.92 -4.96
C ASP A 136 7.11 21.83 -5.07
N LYS A 137 7.38 22.68 -4.08
CA LYS A 137 8.52 23.61 -4.07
C LYS A 137 9.78 22.98 -3.49
N SER A 138 9.67 21.82 -2.85
CA SER A 138 10.82 21.13 -2.27
C SER A 138 11.79 20.65 -3.37
N LYS A 139 13.10 20.80 -3.12
CA LYS A 139 14.15 20.21 -3.98
C LYS A 139 14.07 18.67 -3.99
N THR A 140 13.52 18.09 -2.93
CA THR A 140 13.29 16.66 -2.81
C THR A 140 11.79 16.41 -2.95
N LYS A 141 11.40 15.87 -4.10
CA LYS A 141 10.01 15.45 -4.35
C LYS A 141 9.66 14.33 -3.37
N ARG A 142 8.65 14.57 -2.52
CA ARG A 142 8.05 13.59 -1.63
C ARG A 142 6.56 13.55 -1.86
N TYR A 143 6.07 12.38 -2.22
CA TYR A 143 4.67 12.08 -2.40
C TYR A 143 4.03 11.70 -1.08
N ILE A 144 2.71 11.88 -0.94
CA ILE A 144 1.97 11.26 0.16
C ILE A 144 2.13 9.74 0.10
N GLN A 145 2.06 9.08 1.25
CA GLN A 145 2.22 7.63 1.35
C GLN A 145 0.94 6.85 1.11
N ILE A 146 -0.08 7.47 0.52
CA ILE A 146 -1.34 6.83 0.14
C ILE A 146 -1.60 7.03 -1.35
N MET A 147 -1.90 5.94 -2.02
CA MET A 147 -2.37 5.91 -3.39
C MET A 147 -3.90 5.93 -3.42
N THR A 148 -4.49 6.85 -4.18
CA THR A 148 -5.95 6.87 -4.42
C THR A 148 -6.24 6.59 -5.88
N SER A 149 -7.00 5.55 -6.18
CA SER A 149 -7.35 5.13 -7.53
C SER A 149 -8.85 5.25 -7.76
N ILE A 150 -9.24 6.11 -8.70
CA ILE A 150 -10.61 6.20 -9.21
C ILE A 150 -10.83 5.09 -10.24
N VAL A 151 -11.76 4.19 -9.97
CA VAL A 151 -12.04 3.03 -10.81
C VAL A 151 -13.05 3.41 -11.89
N THR A 152 -12.59 3.51 -13.15
CA THR A 152 -13.44 3.79 -14.31
C THR A 152 -12.65 3.65 -15.61
N GLU A 153 -13.27 3.10 -16.65
CA GLU A 153 -12.73 3.11 -18.02
C GLU A 153 -13.10 4.39 -18.80
N GLU A 154 -14.09 5.13 -18.30
CA GLU A 154 -14.70 6.27 -18.99
C GLU A 154 -13.99 7.59 -18.67
N GLU A 155 -13.99 8.50 -19.65
CA GLU A 155 -13.56 9.89 -19.47
C GLU A 155 -14.74 10.74 -18.97
N GLY A 156 -15.20 10.46 -17.75
CA GLY A 156 -16.27 11.19 -17.08
C GLY A 156 -15.77 12.06 -15.92
N VAL A 157 -16.64 12.92 -15.40
CA VAL A 157 -16.41 13.65 -14.15
C VAL A 157 -16.41 12.70 -12.95
N PHE A 158 -15.57 12.96 -11.96
CA PHE A 158 -15.50 12.16 -10.74
C PHE A 158 -16.55 12.56 -9.70
N TYR A 159 -17.11 13.77 -9.80
CA TYR A 159 -18.02 14.34 -8.81
C TYR A 159 -19.24 15.00 -9.48
N ASP A 160 -20.38 14.99 -8.80
CA ASP A 160 -21.53 15.87 -9.01
C ASP A 160 -21.70 16.75 -7.76
N GLY A 161 -21.36 18.04 -7.88
CA GLY A 161 -21.18 18.89 -6.70
C GLY A 161 -20.14 18.27 -5.75
N ASP A 162 -20.53 17.96 -4.52
CA ASP A 162 -19.69 17.31 -3.50
C ASP A 162 -19.86 15.79 -3.42
N ILE A 163 -20.71 15.22 -4.28
CA ILE A 163 -21.01 13.78 -4.28
C ILE A 163 -20.04 13.09 -5.21
N LEU A 164 -19.30 12.12 -4.70
CA LEU A 164 -18.44 11.24 -5.49
C LEU A 164 -19.29 10.31 -6.38
N LEU A 165 -18.86 10.09 -7.62
CA LEU A 165 -19.62 9.33 -8.63
C LEU A 165 -18.96 8.03 -9.09
N ARG A 166 -17.75 7.72 -8.60
CA ARG A 166 -16.93 6.59 -9.06
C ARG A 166 -16.41 5.81 -7.87
N ASP A 167 -16.29 4.50 -8.05
CA ASP A 167 -15.67 3.65 -7.04
C ASP A 167 -14.20 4.05 -6.84
N VAL A 168 -13.71 3.87 -5.62
CA VAL A 168 -12.35 4.31 -5.27
C VAL A 168 -11.64 3.25 -4.45
N ILE A 169 -10.40 2.95 -4.83
CA ILE A 169 -9.48 2.13 -4.06
C ILE A 169 -8.43 3.06 -3.45
N ILE A 170 -8.26 2.99 -2.13
CA ILE A 170 -7.25 3.71 -1.36
C ILE A 170 -6.27 2.68 -0.80
N SER A 171 -4.98 2.85 -1.07
CA SER A 171 -3.94 1.88 -0.70
C SER A 171 -2.75 2.57 -0.06
N PHE A 172 -2.29 2.03 1.07
CA PHE A 172 -1.11 2.52 1.75
C PHE A 172 0.17 2.04 1.07
N GLU A 173 0.97 3.00 0.64
CA GLU A 173 2.26 2.81 -0.03
C GLU A 173 3.37 3.53 0.75
N PRO A 174 3.79 2.98 1.91
CA PRO A 174 4.79 3.62 2.75
C PRO A 174 6.11 3.78 2.01
N GLU A 175 6.79 4.89 2.31
CA GLU A 175 8.09 5.21 1.72
C GLU A 175 9.10 4.10 2.05
N ARG A 176 10.00 3.81 1.11
CA ARG A 176 11.12 2.92 1.39
C ARG A 176 12.14 3.67 2.25
N PRO A 177 12.63 3.09 3.36
CA PRO A 177 13.76 3.65 4.07
C PRO A 177 14.93 3.77 3.08
N LYS A 178 15.46 4.98 2.90
CA LYS A 178 16.68 5.15 2.12
C LYS A 178 17.85 4.63 2.93
N SER A 179 18.62 3.72 2.34
CA SER A 179 19.86 3.30 2.94
C SER A 179 20.90 4.42 2.84
N ASN A 180 21.42 4.85 3.99
CA ASN A 180 22.59 5.75 4.06
C ASN A 180 23.91 4.96 3.97
N VAL A 181 23.83 3.64 3.74
CA VAL A 181 25.00 2.76 3.70
C VAL A 181 25.76 2.97 2.41
N ASN A 182 27.07 3.12 2.52
CA ASN A 182 27.95 3.02 1.37
C ASN A 182 28.05 1.53 0.98
N TYR A 183 27.43 1.15 -0.13
CA TYR A 183 27.42 -0.23 -0.65
C TYR A 183 28.78 -0.68 -1.26
N ASN A 184 29.88 -0.12 -0.77
CA ASN A 184 31.21 -0.62 -1.04
C ASN A 184 31.39 -1.94 -0.29
N ILE A 185 31.66 -3.01 -1.04
CA ILE A 185 31.88 -4.34 -0.47
C ILE A 185 33.33 -4.40 0.02
N GLU A 186 33.52 -4.50 1.33
CA GLU A 186 34.83 -4.78 1.92
C GLU A 186 35.10 -6.29 1.85
N ILE A 187 36.33 -6.65 1.47
CA ILE A 187 36.75 -8.06 1.50
C ILE A 187 37.02 -8.42 2.95
N LEU A 188 36.11 -9.17 3.54
CA LEU A 188 36.27 -9.71 4.88
C LEU A 188 37.41 -10.73 4.90
N LYS A 189 38.28 -10.65 5.91
CA LYS A 189 39.39 -11.58 6.11
C LYS A 189 38.99 -12.84 6.87
N GLU A 190 37.81 -12.83 7.47
CA GLU A 190 37.23 -13.94 8.23
C GLU A 190 36.53 -14.95 7.31
N GLU A 191 36.36 -16.17 7.81
CA GLU A 191 35.64 -17.20 7.11
C GLU A 191 34.15 -16.81 6.97
N CYS A 192 33.69 -16.68 5.74
CA CYS A 192 32.34 -16.25 5.42
C CYS A 192 31.49 -17.44 4.97
N LEU A 193 30.24 -17.50 5.45
CA LEU A 193 29.23 -18.35 4.85
C LEU A 193 28.89 -17.84 3.44
N VAL A 194 29.15 -18.65 2.43
CA VAL A 194 28.85 -18.34 1.03
C VAL A 194 27.59 -19.08 0.61
N PHE A 195 26.66 -18.35 0.00
CA PHE A 195 25.50 -18.92 -0.65
C PHE A 195 25.68 -18.85 -2.16
N ASP A 196 25.35 -19.92 -2.88
CA ASP A 196 25.53 -19.96 -4.34
C ASP A 196 24.31 -19.40 -5.08
N THR A 197 23.11 -19.59 -4.53
CA THR A 197 21.86 -19.20 -5.19
C THR A 197 21.45 -17.78 -4.82
N PHE A 198 21.25 -16.93 -5.83
CA PHE A 198 20.80 -15.55 -5.63
C PHE A 198 19.47 -15.45 -4.89
N ASN A 199 18.48 -16.26 -5.27
CA ASN A 199 17.18 -16.28 -4.58
C ASN A 199 17.31 -16.69 -3.11
N PHE A 200 18.25 -17.59 -2.79
CA PHE A 200 18.50 -17.97 -1.40
C PHE A 200 19.15 -16.82 -0.61
N LYS A 201 20.07 -16.06 -1.21
CA LYS A 201 20.60 -14.83 -0.59
C LYS A 201 19.47 -13.84 -0.27
N LEU A 202 18.53 -13.66 -1.20
CA LEU A 202 17.37 -12.78 -0.97
C LEU A 202 16.46 -13.31 0.13
N ALA A 203 16.21 -14.62 0.19
CA ALA A 203 15.43 -15.23 1.26
C ALA A 203 16.10 -15.06 2.63
N VAL A 204 17.42 -15.27 2.72
CA VAL A 204 18.21 -15.04 3.94
C VAL A 204 18.15 -13.58 4.38
N ILE A 205 18.29 -12.63 3.45
CA ILE A 205 18.11 -11.20 3.74
C ILE A 205 16.68 -10.96 4.22
N ASN A 206 15.68 -11.49 3.52
CA ASN A 206 14.28 -11.25 3.86
C ASN A 206 13.95 -11.72 5.29
N GLU A 207 14.37 -12.94 5.61
CA GLU A 207 14.13 -13.55 6.91
C GLU A 207 14.95 -12.89 8.02
N LEU A 208 16.28 -12.86 7.89
CA LEU A 208 17.13 -12.42 8.98
C LEU A 208 17.18 -10.89 9.11
N MET A 209 17.02 -10.13 8.03
CA MET A 209 17.04 -8.66 8.09
C MET A 209 15.69 -8.05 8.37
N TYR A 210 14.63 -8.48 7.67
CA TYR A 210 13.32 -7.81 7.77
C TYR A 210 12.41 -8.50 8.76
N ASN A 211 12.32 -9.84 8.73
CA ASN A 211 11.39 -10.55 9.62
C ASN A 211 11.89 -10.59 11.06
N GLN A 212 13.18 -10.92 11.25
CA GLN A 212 13.82 -11.08 12.56
C GLN A 212 14.68 -9.90 13.02
N GLU A 213 14.98 -8.94 12.15
CA GLU A 213 15.82 -7.76 12.45
C GLU A 213 17.23 -8.05 13.01
N LEU A 214 17.80 -9.22 12.69
CA LEU A 214 19.13 -9.67 13.13
C LEU A 214 20.27 -9.14 12.28
N LEU A 215 20.05 -8.94 10.97
CA LEU A 215 21.08 -8.42 10.07
C LEU A 215 21.08 -6.90 10.02
N LYS A 216 22.27 -6.31 10.21
CA LYS A 216 22.54 -4.89 10.05
C LYS A 216 23.83 -4.70 9.23
N PRO A 217 23.98 -3.58 8.51
CA PRO A 217 23.03 -2.48 8.36
C PRO A 217 21.86 -2.83 7.40
N TYR A 218 20.83 -1.97 7.33
CA TYR A 218 19.70 -2.15 6.42
C TYR A 218 20.18 -2.16 4.96
N PHE A 219 19.76 -3.18 4.21
CA PHE A 219 20.06 -3.38 2.80
C PHE A 219 18.75 -3.44 2.03
N ASP A 220 18.49 -2.48 1.14
CA ASP A 220 17.47 -2.63 0.10
C ASP A 220 18.14 -2.88 -1.26
N ILE A 221 17.59 -3.84 -2.02
CA ILE A 221 18.16 -4.23 -3.30
C ILE A 221 18.01 -3.16 -4.37
N TYR A 222 16.93 -2.37 -4.35
CA TYR A 222 16.75 -1.27 -5.29
C TYR A 222 17.65 -0.09 -4.97
N ASP A 223 17.92 0.17 -3.68
CA ASP A 223 18.93 1.15 -3.27
C ASP A 223 20.34 0.70 -3.71
N TYR A 224 20.67 -0.58 -3.53
CA TYR A 224 21.91 -1.17 -4.05
C TYR A 224 22.01 -1.06 -5.57
N MET A 225 20.91 -1.31 -6.29
CA MET A 225 20.81 -1.15 -7.74
C MET A 225 21.10 0.28 -8.18
N ALA A 226 20.47 1.26 -7.52
CA ALA A 226 20.67 2.67 -7.80
C ALA A 226 22.12 3.09 -7.53
N PHE A 227 22.71 2.60 -6.44
CA PHE A 227 24.12 2.84 -6.11
C PHE A 227 25.07 2.29 -7.18
N LYS A 228 24.85 1.06 -7.66
CA LYS A 228 25.74 0.40 -8.63
C LYS A 228 25.66 0.95 -10.06
N LYS A 229 24.87 1.99 -10.32
CA LYS A 229 24.74 2.69 -11.63
C LYS A 229 25.04 1.81 -12.84
N ALA A 230 24.03 1.01 -13.22
CA ALA A 230 23.85 0.36 -14.52
C ALA A 230 25.01 -0.51 -15.03
N HIS A 231 25.06 -1.79 -14.63
CA HIS A 231 25.41 -2.94 -15.49
C HIS A 231 24.54 -4.13 -15.08
N TRP A 232 23.40 -4.32 -15.74
CA TRP A 232 22.52 -5.47 -15.50
C TRP A 232 22.49 -6.37 -16.72
N ASN A 233 22.61 -7.68 -16.49
CA ASN A 233 22.12 -8.68 -17.41
C ASN A 233 20.61 -8.92 -17.11
N LEU A 234 19.84 -9.28 -18.13
CA LEU A 234 18.37 -9.46 -18.06
C LEU A 234 17.94 -10.52 -17.02
N GLU A 235 18.83 -11.47 -16.71
CA GLU A 235 18.57 -12.55 -15.76
C GLU A 235 18.51 -12.04 -14.32
N THR A 236 19.38 -11.10 -13.93
CA THR A 236 19.36 -10.51 -12.59
C THR A 236 18.09 -9.67 -12.39
N ASP A 237 17.63 -8.91 -13.39
CA ASP A 237 16.39 -8.11 -13.28
C ASP A 237 15.15 -9.01 -13.13
N LYS A 238 15.09 -10.08 -13.94
CA LYS A 238 14.01 -11.07 -13.84
C LYS A 238 13.98 -11.76 -12.48
N ASN A 239 15.14 -12.17 -11.96
CA ASN A 239 15.23 -12.85 -10.67
C ASN A 239 14.90 -11.92 -9.49
N VAL A 240 15.31 -10.64 -9.55
CA VAL A 240 14.92 -9.65 -8.53
C VAL A 240 13.42 -9.35 -8.59
N ARG A 241 12.86 -9.13 -9.78
CA ARG A 241 11.40 -8.91 -9.91
C ARG A 241 10.60 -10.11 -9.43
N ALA A 242 11.03 -11.33 -9.78
CA ALA A 242 10.40 -12.55 -9.30
C ALA A 242 10.51 -12.68 -7.77
N ALA A 243 11.69 -12.41 -7.18
CA ALA A 243 11.88 -12.59 -5.74
C ALA A 243 11.26 -11.48 -4.87
N VAL A 244 10.96 -10.30 -5.43
CA VAL A 244 10.48 -9.13 -4.66
C VAL A 244 8.98 -8.83 -4.87
N ASN A 245 8.37 -9.34 -5.95
CA ASN A 245 6.95 -9.16 -6.25
C ASN A 245 6.06 -10.33 -5.76
N HIS A 246 6.59 -11.22 -4.91
CA HIS A 246 5.81 -12.23 -4.19
C HIS A 246 5.66 -11.81 -2.73
#